data_AF-A0AAE2Y213-F1
#
_entry.id   AF-A0AAE2Y213-F1
#
_cell.length_a   1.000
_cell.length_b   1.000
_cell.length_c   1.000
_cell.angle_alpha   90.00
_cell.angle_beta   90.00
_cell.angle_gamma   90.00
#
_symmetry.space_group_name_H-M   'P 1'
#
loop_
_entity.id
_entity.type
_entity.pdbx_description
1 polymer ?
#
loop_
_entity_poly.entity_id
_entity_poly.type
_entity_poly.pdbx_seq_one_letter_code
_entity_poly.pdbx_strand_id
1 'polypeptide(L)'
;WSVDGKDMGDMGSSDFLGVTPAEWLEIAEPEVLRYLYLKNKPMKRVVIDFSRIPELVESYDQAERVYYGAERVPQKKEEFEMRRSYELSQLRVPPKILPFQLRYAHAATLVQLLPKENLVENAIEKLRSTGLLGGEASDTDKIRIERRLKEAEAWLNKYAPERFKLKLLDEVPVTLKEQLTKEERRALRILADRLGEKEFTESELENILYRIAKEEAGLGSRRFFELIYQILIGRKQGPRLASFILLIDRGLLIQRLREAYQ
;
A
#
# COMPACT_ATOMS: atom_id res chain seq x y z
N TRP A 1 -14.83 17.90 6.77
CA TRP A 1 -13.50 17.86 6.13
C TRP A 1 -12.48 17.78 7.24
N SER A 2 -11.33 17.14 6.99
CA SER A 2 -10.25 17.11 7.97
C SER A 2 -8.89 17.34 7.32
N VAL A 3 -8.02 18.03 8.05
CA VAL A 3 -6.59 18.17 7.74
C VAL A 3 -5.85 17.42 8.84
N ASP A 4 -4.98 16.48 8.46
CA ASP A 4 -4.23 15.64 9.40
C ASP A 4 -5.11 14.96 10.47
N GLY A 5 -6.31 14.51 10.09
CA GLY A 5 -7.24 13.82 10.99
C GLY A 5 -7.99 14.70 12.00
N LYS A 6 -7.86 16.03 11.95
CA LYS A 6 -8.68 16.95 12.74
C LYS A 6 -9.89 17.41 11.94
N ASP A 7 -11.10 17.18 12.46
CA ASP A 7 -12.35 17.72 11.89
C ASP A 7 -12.36 19.24 12.08
N MET A 8 -12.54 19.96 10.99
CA MET A 8 -12.40 21.40 10.97
C MET A 8 -13.77 22.11 10.86
N GLY A 9 -14.85 21.44 11.27
CA GLY A 9 -16.15 22.08 11.49
C GLY A 9 -16.95 22.34 10.21
N ASP A 10 -18.08 23.02 10.36
CA ASP A 10 -19.03 23.29 9.28
C ASP A 10 -18.60 24.47 8.40
N MET A 11 -18.99 24.37 7.13
CA MET A 11 -18.55 25.22 6.02
C MET A 11 -19.15 26.63 6.16
N GLY A 12 -18.32 27.62 6.43
CA GLY A 12 -18.67 29.04 6.27
C GLY A 12 -18.59 29.44 4.80
N SER A 13 -19.50 30.32 4.35
CA SER A 13 -19.69 30.68 2.94
C SER A 13 -18.57 31.53 2.32
N SER A 14 -17.59 32.00 3.08
CA SER A 14 -16.58 32.96 2.59
C SER A 14 -15.21 32.36 2.24
N ASP A 15 -14.90 31.13 2.66
CA ASP A 15 -13.58 30.53 2.47
C ASP A 15 -13.73 29.06 2.11
N PHE A 16 -14.08 28.76 0.86
CA PHE A 16 -14.22 27.38 0.39
C PHE A 16 -12.85 26.67 0.39
N LEU A 17 -12.55 26.01 1.50
CA LEU A 17 -11.50 25.00 1.67
C LEU A 17 -12.15 23.60 1.68
N GLY A 18 -13.08 23.37 0.74
CA GLY A 18 -13.83 22.13 0.61
C GLY A 18 -13.24 21.20 -0.43
N VAL A 19 -13.45 19.90 -0.25
CA VAL A 19 -13.16 18.87 -1.26
C VAL A 19 -14.21 18.93 -2.37
N THR A 20 -13.79 19.05 -3.62
CA THR A 20 -14.67 18.97 -4.79
C THR A 20 -14.68 17.58 -5.42
N PRO A 21 -15.76 17.17 -6.10
CA PRO A 21 -15.77 15.96 -6.92
C PRO A 21 -14.71 16.00 -8.03
N ALA A 22 -14.38 17.18 -8.55
CA ALA A 22 -13.32 17.33 -9.55
C ALA A 22 -11.96 16.92 -8.99
N GLU A 23 -11.59 17.42 -7.80
CA GLU A 23 -10.33 17.03 -7.14
C GLU A 23 -10.34 15.55 -6.74
N TRP A 24 -11.49 14.99 -6.34
CA TRP A 24 -11.60 13.56 -6.06
C TRP A 24 -11.20 12.72 -7.27
N LEU A 25 -11.73 13.05 -8.45
CA LEU A 25 -11.50 12.31 -9.69
C LEU A 25 -10.04 12.29 -10.14
N GLU A 26 -9.22 13.21 -9.62
CA GLU A 26 -7.78 13.21 -9.89
C GLU A 26 -7.02 12.17 -9.06
N ILE A 27 -7.56 11.76 -7.91
CA ILE A 27 -6.82 10.99 -6.90
C ILE A 27 -7.48 9.66 -6.51
N ALA A 28 -8.74 9.41 -6.88
CA ALA A 28 -9.42 8.17 -6.56
C ALA A 28 -10.61 7.92 -7.49
N GLU A 29 -11.06 6.66 -7.55
CA GLU A 29 -12.15 6.28 -8.42
C GLU A 29 -13.51 6.83 -7.95
N PRO A 30 -14.44 7.23 -8.86
CA PRO A 30 -15.70 7.81 -8.47
C PRO A 30 -16.67 6.80 -7.86
N GLU A 31 -16.53 5.51 -8.18
CA GLU A 31 -17.23 4.42 -7.49
C GLU A 31 -16.88 4.37 -6.01
N VAL A 32 -15.63 4.68 -5.64
CA VAL A 32 -15.22 4.79 -4.23
C VAL A 32 -15.99 5.93 -3.57
N LEU A 33 -16.07 7.11 -4.20
CA LEU A 33 -16.84 8.24 -3.65
C LEU A 33 -18.31 7.88 -3.46
N ARG A 34 -18.96 7.31 -4.50
CA ARG A 34 -20.36 6.88 -4.42
C ARG A 34 -20.56 5.86 -3.29
N TYR A 35 -19.67 4.87 -3.18
CA TYR A 35 -19.71 3.88 -2.13
C TYR A 35 -19.57 4.51 -0.73
N LEU A 36 -18.69 5.49 -0.54
CA LEU A 36 -18.56 6.19 0.74
C LEU A 36 -19.86 6.87 1.16
N TYR A 37 -20.59 7.49 0.24
CA TYR A 37 -21.90 8.08 0.55
C TYR A 37 -22.95 7.00 0.87
N LEU A 38 -22.96 5.89 0.12
CA LEU A 38 -23.97 4.83 0.27
C LEU A 38 -23.77 3.96 1.50
N LYS A 39 -22.52 3.70 1.89
CA LYS A 39 -22.16 2.93 3.10
C LYS A 39 -22.56 3.68 4.37
N ASN A 40 -22.50 5.00 4.36
CA ASN A 40 -22.82 5.81 5.53
C ASN A 40 -24.33 6.05 5.63
N LYS A 41 -24.84 6.08 6.87
CA LYS A 41 -26.24 6.44 7.11
C LYS A 41 -26.49 7.88 6.64
N PRO A 42 -27.63 8.20 6.00
CA PRO A 42 -27.91 9.55 5.51
C PRO A 42 -27.78 10.67 6.55
N MET A 43 -28.14 10.38 7.81
CA MET A 43 -28.05 11.34 8.92
C MET A 43 -26.65 11.46 9.52
N LYS A 44 -25.68 10.66 9.08
CA LYS A 44 -24.31 10.68 9.57
C LYS A 44 -23.47 11.53 8.63
N ARG A 45 -22.79 12.54 9.20
CA ARG A 45 -21.81 13.35 8.47
C ARG A 45 -20.71 12.46 7.86
N VAL A 46 -20.47 12.61 6.57
CA VAL A 46 -19.35 11.95 5.87
C VAL A 46 -18.15 12.90 5.91
N VAL A 47 -17.09 12.48 6.57
CA VAL A 47 -15.82 13.22 6.61
C VAL A 47 -14.88 12.60 5.59
N ILE A 48 -14.55 13.38 4.56
CA ILE A 48 -13.55 13.01 3.55
C ILE A 48 -12.24 13.71 3.90
N ASP A 49 -11.18 12.92 3.98
CA ASP A 49 -9.80 13.35 4.21
C ASP A 49 -8.93 12.84 3.07
N PHE A 50 -8.44 13.76 2.24
CA PHE A 50 -7.59 13.41 1.11
C PHE A 50 -6.23 12.84 1.52
N SER A 51 -5.79 13.03 2.77
CA SER A 51 -4.60 12.36 3.28
C SER A 51 -4.79 10.85 3.52
N ARG A 52 -6.04 10.38 3.51
CA ARG A 52 -6.46 9.01 3.86
C ARG A 52 -7.05 8.24 2.68
N ILE A 53 -6.84 8.69 1.44
CA ILE A 53 -7.31 8.00 0.24
C ILE A 53 -6.99 6.50 0.23
N PRO A 54 -5.79 6.02 0.62
CA PRO A 54 -5.52 4.59 0.65
C PRO A 54 -6.52 3.79 1.50
N GLU A 55 -6.98 4.35 2.62
CA GLU A 55 -7.92 3.71 3.53
C GLU A 55 -9.36 3.76 3.01
N LEU A 56 -9.72 4.88 2.36
CA LEU A 56 -11.03 5.06 1.74
C LEU A 56 -11.22 4.10 0.56
N VAL A 57 -10.20 3.94 -0.27
CA VAL A 57 -10.18 3.02 -1.40
C VAL A 57 -10.13 1.57 -0.91
N GLU A 58 -9.34 1.24 0.12
CA GLU A 58 -9.35 -0.10 0.71
C GLU A 58 -10.74 -0.48 1.24
N SER A 59 -11.47 0.46 1.84
CA SER A 59 -12.86 0.20 2.27
C SER A 59 -13.81 -0.14 1.11
N TYR A 60 -13.55 0.36 -0.10
CA TYR A 60 -14.31 0.00 -1.30
C TYR A 60 -13.83 -1.34 -1.86
N ASP A 61 -12.52 -1.53 -2.00
CA ASP A 61 -11.92 -2.77 -2.50
C ASP A 61 -12.34 -3.97 -1.62
N GLN A 62 -12.43 -3.79 -0.29
CA GLN A 62 -12.97 -4.78 0.62
C GLN A 62 -14.44 -5.13 0.33
N ALA A 63 -15.28 -4.12 0.09
CA ALA A 63 -16.69 -4.33 -0.24
C ALA A 63 -16.87 -5.08 -1.56
N GLU A 64 -16.00 -4.80 -2.53
CA GLU A 64 -15.92 -5.55 -3.78
C GLU A 64 -15.56 -7.03 -3.50
N ARG A 65 -14.53 -7.32 -2.68
CA ARG A 65 -14.20 -8.70 -2.31
C ARG A 65 -15.35 -9.43 -1.61
N VAL A 66 -16.08 -8.74 -0.72
CA VAL A 66 -17.26 -9.29 -0.05
C VAL A 66 -18.40 -9.54 -1.05
N TYR A 67 -18.62 -8.64 -2.01
CA TYR A 67 -19.62 -8.81 -3.07
C TYR A 67 -19.38 -10.08 -3.90
N TYR A 68 -18.12 -10.35 -4.25
CA TYR A 68 -17.72 -11.58 -4.98
C TYR A 68 -17.53 -12.81 -4.08
N GLY A 69 -17.69 -12.69 -2.76
CA GLY A 69 -17.49 -13.79 -1.82
C GLY A 69 -16.03 -14.20 -1.60
N ALA A 70 -15.07 -13.36 -2.01
CA ALA A 70 -13.64 -13.55 -1.78
C ALA A 70 -13.21 -13.21 -0.34
N GLU A 71 -14.03 -12.43 0.39
CA GLU A 71 -13.81 -12.08 1.79
C GLU A 71 -15.10 -12.29 2.59
N ARG A 72 -14.97 -12.85 3.81
CA ARG A 72 -16.11 -13.12 4.69
C ARG A 72 -16.19 -12.08 5.80
N VAL A 73 -17.39 -11.55 6.03
CA VAL A 73 -17.70 -10.66 7.15
C VAL A 73 -18.52 -11.44 8.17
N PRO A 74 -18.08 -11.59 9.44
CA PRO A 74 -18.80 -12.40 10.42
C PRO A 74 -20.22 -11.92 10.72
N GLN A 75 -20.45 -10.60 10.66
CA GLN A 75 -21.75 -10.01 10.95
C GLN A 75 -22.59 -9.91 9.67
N LYS A 76 -23.63 -10.75 9.56
CA LYS A 76 -24.51 -10.82 8.38
C LYS A 76 -25.11 -9.48 7.95
N LYS A 77 -25.46 -8.62 8.92
CA LYS A 77 -26.02 -7.29 8.63
C LYS A 77 -24.98 -6.39 7.97
N GLU A 78 -23.76 -6.36 8.49
CA GLU A 78 -22.65 -5.60 7.92
C GLU A 78 -22.28 -6.13 6.53
N GLU A 79 -22.21 -7.46 6.36
CA GLU A 79 -22.01 -8.09 5.05
C GLU A 79 -23.06 -7.62 4.03
N PHE A 80 -24.35 -7.67 4.40
CA PHE A 80 -25.45 -7.23 3.55
C PHE A 80 -25.32 -5.74 3.18
N GLU A 81 -25.05 -4.87 4.16
CA GLU A 81 -24.88 -3.43 3.95
C GLU A 81 -23.69 -3.13 3.02
N MET A 82 -22.55 -3.83 3.18
CA MET A 82 -21.37 -3.67 2.32
C MET A 82 -21.67 -4.10 0.88
N ARG A 83 -22.27 -5.28 0.68
CA ARG A 83 -22.62 -5.80 -0.64
C ARG A 83 -23.61 -4.90 -1.36
N ARG A 84 -24.65 -4.45 -0.65
CA ARG A 84 -25.69 -3.60 -1.24
C ARG A 84 -25.17 -2.21 -1.56
N SER A 85 -24.34 -1.64 -0.69
CA SER A 85 -23.69 -0.34 -0.93
C SER A 85 -22.72 -0.40 -2.10
N TYR A 86 -21.95 -1.50 -2.22
CA TYR A 86 -21.10 -1.74 -3.39
C TYR A 86 -21.96 -1.79 -4.66
N GLU A 87 -22.98 -2.65 -4.71
CA GLU A 87 -23.85 -2.80 -5.89
C GLU A 87 -24.47 -1.46 -6.33
N LEU A 88 -25.01 -0.68 -5.39
CA LEU A 88 -25.62 0.62 -5.66
C LEU A 88 -24.60 1.70 -6.08
N SER A 89 -23.31 1.54 -5.78
CA SER A 89 -22.26 2.46 -6.20
C SER A 89 -21.85 2.29 -7.67
N GLN A 90 -22.34 1.25 -8.34
CA GLN A 90 -21.95 0.90 -9.70
C GLN A 90 -22.91 1.54 -10.71
N LEU A 91 -22.35 2.23 -11.70
CA LEU A 91 -23.13 2.80 -12.81
C LEU A 91 -23.33 1.82 -13.97
N ARG A 92 -22.59 0.72 -13.95
CA ARG A 92 -22.64 -0.36 -14.94
C ARG A 92 -22.72 -1.68 -14.18
N VAL A 93 -23.15 -2.72 -14.87
CA VAL A 93 -23.16 -4.07 -14.30
C VAL A 93 -21.72 -4.46 -13.96
N PRO A 94 -21.42 -4.84 -12.70
CA PRO A 94 -20.10 -5.31 -12.32
C PRO A 94 -19.66 -6.53 -13.14
N PRO A 95 -18.36 -6.74 -13.35
CA PRO A 95 -17.88 -7.92 -14.04
C PRO A 95 -18.34 -9.21 -13.34
N LYS A 96 -18.33 -10.34 -14.07
CA LYS A 96 -18.76 -11.63 -13.50
C LYS A 96 -17.75 -12.22 -12.51
N ILE A 97 -16.49 -11.82 -12.63
CA ILE A 97 -15.36 -12.31 -11.84
C ILE A 97 -14.72 -11.10 -11.20
N LEU A 98 -14.30 -11.25 -9.94
CA LEU A 98 -13.52 -10.24 -9.22
C LEU A 98 -12.26 -9.88 -10.03
N PRO A 99 -12.12 -8.62 -10.49
CA PRO A 99 -10.90 -8.19 -11.15
C PRO A 99 -9.75 -8.07 -10.15
N PHE A 100 -8.52 -8.03 -10.65
CA PHE A 100 -7.36 -7.78 -9.80
C PHE A 100 -7.47 -6.41 -9.10
N GLN A 101 -7.15 -6.39 -7.81
CA GLN A 101 -7.17 -5.17 -6.99
C GLN A 101 -5.75 -4.78 -6.61
N LEU A 102 -5.21 -3.78 -7.30
CA LEU A 102 -3.97 -3.14 -6.88
C LEU A 102 -4.25 -2.24 -5.66
N ARG A 103 -3.82 -2.69 -4.47
CA ARG A 103 -3.93 -1.88 -3.24
C ARG A 103 -3.32 -0.50 -3.45
N TYR A 104 -4.04 0.54 -3.06
CA TYR A 104 -3.65 1.93 -3.32
C TYR A 104 -2.28 2.28 -2.74
N ALA A 105 -1.98 1.85 -1.51
CA ALA A 105 -0.67 2.07 -0.89
C ALA A 105 0.48 1.36 -1.65
N HIS A 106 0.18 0.22 -2.28
CA HIS A 106 1.15 -0.48 -3.13
C HIS A 106 1.34 0.28 -4.45
N ALA A 107 0.27 0.78 -5.09
CA ALA A 107 0.37 1.65 -6.26
C ALA A 107 1.24 2.89 -5.98
N ALA A 108 1.03 3.55 -4.83
CA ALA A 108 1.86 4.67 -4.39
C ALA A 108 3.34 4.28 -4.21
N THR A 109 3.63 3.05 -3.82
CA THR A 109 5.02 2.55 -3.72
C THR A 109 5.62 2.31 -5.11
N LEU A 110 4.87 1.67 -6.02
CA LEU A 110 5.31 1.40 -7.40
C LEU A 110 5.65 2.69 -8.15
N VAL A 111 4.78 3.70 -8.08
CA VAL A 111 4.97 5.01 -8.73
C VAL A 111 6.27 5.69 -8.28
N GLN A 112 6.69 5.48 -7.04
CA GLN A 112 7.90 6.11 -6.48
C GLN A 112 9.19 5.35 -6.79
N LEU A 113 9.12 4.03 -7.01
CA LEU A 113 10.31 3.17 -7.14
C LEU A 113 10.57 2.67 -8.55
N LEU A 114 9.53 2.56 -9.39
CA LEU A 114 9.69 2.10 -10.76
C LEU A 114 10.08 3.24 -11.71
N PRO A 115 10.79 2.91 -12.81
CA PRO A 115 11.03 3.86 -13.90
C PRO A 115 9.72 4.43 -14.43
N LYS A 116 9.74 5.73 -14.78
CA LYS A 116 8.55 6.45 -15.27
C LYS A 116 8.21 6.06 -16.70
N GLU A 117 9.22 5.71 -17.49
CA GLU A 117 9.08 5.16 -18.83
C GLU A 117 8.39 3.79 -18.75
N ASN A 118 7.27 3.62 -19.46
CA ASN A 118 6.48 2.38 -19.45
C ASN A 118 6.08 1.93 -18.03
N LEU A 119 5.70 2.89 -17.16
CA LEU A 119 5.37 2.63 -15.77
C LEU A 119 4.30 1.53 -15.59
N VAL A 120 3.30 1.49 -16.47
CA VAL A 120 2.19 0.52 -16.39
C VAL A 120 2.71 -0.89 -16.68
N GLU A 121 3.49 -1.05 -17.74
CA GLU A 121 4.11 -2.32 -18.13
C GLU A 121 5.08 -2.81 -17.05
N ASN A 122 5.96 -1.93 -16.55
CA ASN A 122 6.89 -2.24 -15.47
C ASN A 122 6.14 -2.67 -14.20
N ALA A 123 5.04 -1.98 -13.85
CA ALA A 123 4.22 -2.33 -12.71
C ALA A 123 3.56 -3.70 -12.87
N ILE A 124 2.99 -4.00 -14.04
CA ILE A 124 2.38 -5.30 -14.32
C ILE A 124 3.42 -6.42 -14.24
N GLU A 125 4.58 -6.25 -14.88
CA GLU A 125 5.67 -7.22 -14.82
C GLU A 125 6.09 -7.48 -13.37
N LYS A 126 6.24 -6.41 -12.59
CA LYS A 126 6.64 -6.52 -11.18
C LYS A 126 5.57 -7.17 -10.30
N LEU A 127 4.30 -6.88 -10.52
CA LEU A 127 3.19 -7.53 -9.82
C LEU A 127 3.14 -9.03 -10.14
N ARG A 128 3.49 -9.42 -11.38
CA ARG A 128 3.57 -10.82 -11.79
C ARG A 128 4.78 -11.52 -11.18
N SER A 129 5.97 -10.93 -11.28
CA SER A 129 7.20 -11.53 -10.78
C SER A 129 7.18 -11.74 -9.26
N THR A 130 6.45 -10.89 -8.53
CA THR A 130 6.27 -11.00 -7.07
C THR A 130 5.10 -11.91 -6.67
N GLY A 131 4.37 -12.49 -7.64
CA GLY A 131 3.24 -13.39 -7.41
C GLY A 131 1.97 -12.70 -6.91
N LEU A 132 1.89 -11.37 -6.95
CA LEU A 132 0.69 -10.62 -6.60
C LEU A 132 -0.38 -10.71 -7.69
N LEU A 133 0.04 -10.62 -8.95
CA LEU A 133 -0.83 -10.82 -10.11
C LEU A 133 -0.64 -12.24 -10.65
N GLY A 134 -1.68 -13.06 -10.55
CA GLY A 134 -1.68 -14.42 -11.05
C GLY A 134 -1.84 -14.47 -12.56
N GLY A 135 -0.75 -14.74 -13.29
CA GLY A 135 -0.79 -14.91 -14.76
C GLY A 135 -0.77 -13.59 -15.53
N GLU A 136 -1.32 -13.60 -16.75
CA GLU A 136 -1.42 -12.42 -17.60
C GLU A 136 -2.53 -11.47 -17.12
N ALA A 137 -2.26 -10.17 -17.13
CA ALA A 137 -3.26 -9.15 -16.84
C ALA A 137 -4.35 -9.15 -17.93
N SER A 138 -5.62 -9.26 -17.55
CA SER A 138 -6.72 -9.01 -18.47
C SER A 138 -6.78 -7.52 -18.87
N ASP A 139 -7.49 -7.19 -19.94
CA ASP A 139 -7.67 -5.78 -20.33
C ASP A 139 -8.33 -4.95 -19.23
N THR A 140 -9.22 -5.56 -18.43
CA THR A 140 -9.83 -4.91 -17.28
C THR A 140 -8.80 -4.63 -16.18
N ASP A 141 -7.90 -5.59 -15.91
CA ASP A 141 -6.84 -5.41 -14.92
C ASP A 141 -5.87 -4.32 -15.34
N LYS A 142 -5.47 -4.28 -16.62
CA LYS A 142 -4.59 -3.25 -17.18
C LYS A 142 -5.17 -1.86 -17.00
N ILE A 143 -6.43 -1.66 -17.38
CA ILE A 143 -7.13 -0.37 -17.22
C ILE A 143 -7.21 0.04 -15.75
N ARG A 144 -7.54 -0.89 -14.84
CA ARG A 144 -7.62 -0.62 -13.40
C ARG A 144 -6.25 -0.28 -12.80
N ILE A 145 -5.20 -1.02 -13.18
CA ILE A 145 -3.83 -0.78 -12.71
C ILE A 145 -3.34 0.59 -13.19
N GLU A 146 -3.46 0.89 -14.49
CA GLU A 146 -3.05 2.18 -15.05
C GLU A 146 -3.72 3.34 -14.34
N ARG A 147 -5.04 3.24 -14.17
CA ARG A 147 -5.83 4.23 -13.46
C ARG A 147 -5.34 4.44 -12.03
N ARG A 148 -5.18 3.34 -11.27
CA ARG A 148 -4.76 3.36 -9.86
C ARG A 148 -3.35 3.96 -9.71
N LEU A 149 -2.45 3.71 -10.66
CA LEU A 149 -1.11 4.31 -10.66
C LEU A 149 -1.16 5.82 -10.88
N LYS A 150 -1.95 6.30 -11.86
CA LYS A 150 -2.14 7.74 -12.12
C LYS A 150 -2.73 8.48 -10.92
N GLU A 151 -3.79 7.90 -10.35
CA GLU A 151 -4.46 8.45 -9.16
C GLU A 151 -3.51 8.48 -7.94
N ALA A 152 -2.75 7.41 -7.72
CA ALA A 152 -1.76 7.37 -6.65
C ALA A 152 -0.62 8.38 -6.83
N GLU A 153 -0.17 8.64 -8.07
CA GLU A 153 0.82 9.67 -8.37
C GLU A 153 0.28 11.08 -8.08
N ALA A 154 -0.94 11.39 -8.55
CA ALA A 154 -1.58 12.67 -8.28
C ALA A 154 -1.77 12.89 -6.77
N TRP A 155 -2.19 11.86 -6.05
CA TRP A 155 -2.33 11.90 -4.60
C TRP A 155 -1.00 12.14 -3.88
N LEU A 156 0.07 11.44 -4.28
CA LEU A 156 1.42 11.62 -3.73
C LEU A 156 1.91 13.07 -3.85
N ASN A 157 1.60 13.71 -4.97
CA ASN A 157 2.02 15.07 -5.26
C ASN A 157 1.22 16.14 -4.51
N LYS A 158 -0.08 15.90 -4.26
CA LYS A 158 -0.99 16.93 -3.74
C LYS A 158 -1.37 16.77 -2.27
N TYR A 159 -1.61 15.55 -1.81
CA TYR A 159 -2.30 15.32 -0.54
C TYR A 159 -1.65 14.25 0.36
N ALA A 160 -0.70 13.46 -0.15
CA ALA A 160 -0.10 12.40 0.62
C ALA A 160 0.73 12.93 1.79
N PRO A 161 0.50 12.42 3.01
CA PRO A 161 1.35 12.69 4.16
C PRO A 161 2.80 12.24 3.93
N GLU A 162 3.71 12.88 4.64
CA GLU A 162 5.15 12.64 4.49
C GLU A 162 5.55 11.17 4.73
N ARG A 163 4.79 10.44 5.57
CA ARG A 163 4.99 9.00 5.83
C ARG A 163 4.89 8.12 4.56
N PHE A 164 4.17 8.56 3.53
CA PHE A 164 4.03 7.85 2.26
C PHE A 164 5.08 8.22 1.23
N LYS A 165 5.80 9.34 1.42
CA LYS A 165 6.89 9.75 0.54
C LYS A 165 8.15 8.98 0.91
N LEU A 166 8.61 8.15 -0.02
CA LEU A 166 9.76 7.28 0.14
C LEU A 166 11.01 7.98 -0.38
N LYS A 167 12.08 7.86 0.41
CA LYS A 167 13.42 8.24 -0.01
C LYS A 167 14.36 7.14 0.45
N LEU A 168 14.92 6.39 -0.49
CA LEU A 168 15.99 5.45 -0.16
C LEU A 168 17.18 6.26 0.33
N LEU A 169 17.79 5.83 1.42
CA LEU A 169 19.05 6.42 1.89
C LEU A 169 20.16 6.06 0.90
N ASP A 170 21.21 6.86 0.82
CA ASP A 170 22.42 6.55 0.02
C ASP A 170 23.45 5.71 0.79
N GLU A 171 23.41 5.77 2.12
CA GLU A 171 24.27 5.02 3.04
C GLU A 171 23.49 4.65 4.31
N VAL A 172 23.94 3.61 5.01
CA VAL A 172 23.35 3.25 6.31
C VAL A 172 23.88 4.21 7.39
N PRO A 173 23.00 4.83 8.20
CA PRO A 173 23.43 5.79 9.22
C PRO A 173 24.48 5.20 10.18
N VAL A 174 25.60 5.89 10.39
CA VAL A 174 26.70 5.44 11.26
C VAL A 174 26.19 5.14 12.68
N THR A 175 25.35 6.01 13.21
CA THR A 175 24.72 5.84 14.52
C THR A 175 23.89 4.56 14.63
N LEU A 176 23.27 4.11 13.54
CA LEU A 176 22.53 2.85 13.52
C LEU A 176 23.50 1.66 13.58
N LYS A 177 24.58 1.69 12.78
CA LYS A 177 25.61 0.62 12.75
C LYS A 177 26.24 0.39 14.13
N GLU A 178 26.57 1.48 14.83
CA GLU A 178 27.18 1.45 16.16
C GLU A 178 26.25 0.88 17.24
N GLN A 179 24.94 1.05 17.07
CA GLN A 179 23.92 0.62 18.03
C GLN A 179 23.39 -0.80 17.79
N LEU A 180 23.78 -1.46 16.68
CA LEU A 180 23.25 -2.79 16.36
C LEU A 180 23.69 -3.84 17.37
N THR A 181 22.72 -4.58 17.90
CA THR A 181 23.01 -5.74 18.76
C THR A 181 23.55 -6.93 17.96
N LYS A 182 24.08 -7.94 18.66
CA LYS A 182 24.56 -9.17 18.01
C LYS A 182 23.42 -9.90 17.29
N GLU A 183 22.23 -9.90 17.88
CA GLU A 183 21.01 -10.51 17.35
C GLU A 183 20.54 -9.77 16.09
N GLU A 184 20.60 -8.44 16.08
CA GLU A 184 20.28 -7.60 14.92
C GLU A 184 21.25 -7.84 13.76
N ARG A 185 22.56 -7.83 14.03
CA ARG A 185 23.59 -8.16 13.03
C ARG A 185 23.39 -9.55 12.45
N ARG A 186 23.05 -10.54 13.31
CA ARG A 186 22.73 -11.90 12.87
C ARG A 186 21.49 -11.95 11.97
N ALA A 187 20.41 -11.25 12.35
CA ALA A 187 19.17 -11.24 11.57
C ALA A 187 19.37 -10.64 10.17
N LEU A 188 20.13 -9.53 10.08
CA LEU A 188 20.44 -8.89 8.81
C LEU A 188 21.30 -9.77 7.91
N ARG A 189 22.27 -10.49 8.49
CA ARG A 189 23.10 -11.45 7.76
C ARG A 189 22.26 -12.58 7.18
N ILE A 190 21.41 -13.21 7.99
CA ILE A 190 20.52 -14.29 7.53
C ILE A 190 19.62 -13.81 6.39
N LEU A 191 19.06 -12.60 6.51
CA LEU A 191 18.24 -12.02 5.44
C LEU A 191 19.05 -11.79 4.16
N ALA A 192 20.24 -11.20 4.26
CA ALA A 192 21.11 -10.95 3.12
C ALA A 192 21.52 -12.25 2.41
N ASP A 193 21.83 -13.30 3.18
CA ASP A 193 22.20 -14.61 2.63
C ASP A 193 21.03 -15.25 1.87
N ARG A 194 19.82 -15.29 2.48
CA ARG A 194 18.61 -15.80 1.82
C ARG A 194 18.25 -15.02 0.57
N LEU A 195 18.32 -13.69 0.64
CA LEU A 195 18.13 -12.83 -0.52
C LEU A 195 19.19 -13.09 -1.59
N GLY A 196 20.35 -13.65 -1.29
CA GLY A 196 21.36 -14.06 -2.27
C GLY A 196 21.07 -15.39 -2.97
N GLU A 197 20.31 -16.28 -2.35
CA GLU A 197 20.10 -17.66 -2.84
C GLU A 197 19.13 -17.75 -4.02
N LYS A 198 17.98 -17.08 -3.92
CA LYS A 198 16.93 -17.14 -4.95
C LYS A 198 16.05 -15.89 -4.98
N GLU A 199 15.20 -15.80 -5.98
CA GLU A 199 14.09 -14.85 -6.00
C GLU A 199 12.90 -15.38 -5.19
N PHE A 200 12.12 -14.45 -4.65
CA PHE A 200 10.98 -14.74 -3.80
C PHE A 200 9.73 -14.05 -4.32
N THR A 201 8.62 -14.76 -4.22
CA THR A 201 7.30 -14.13 -4.23
C THR A 201 7.08 -13.32 -2.94
N GLU A 202 6.12 -12.41 -2.94
CA GLU A 202 5.79 -11.61 -1.75
C GLU A 202 5.43 -12.49 -0.55
N SER A 203 4.66 -13.55 -0.78
CA SER A 203 4.21 -14.46 0.29
C SER A 203 5.35 -15.30 0.87
N GLU A 204 6.25 -15.82 0.02
CA GLU A 204 7.43 -16.54 0.49
C GLU A 204 8.35 -15.63 1.33
N LEU A 205 8.59 -14.43 0.84
CA LEU A 205 9.46 -13.47 1.53
C LEU A 205 8.85 -13.01 2.85
N GLU A 206 7.54 -12.76 2.89
CA GLU A 206 6.85 -12.42 4.14
C GLU A 206 7.02 -13.52 5.19
N ASN A 207 6.83 -14.78 4.81
CA ASN A 207 7.05 -15.93 5.70
C ASN A 207 8.50 -16.00 6.20
N ILE A 208 9.47 -15.75 5.33
CA ILE A 208 10.90 -15.72 5.68
C ILE A 208 11.20 -14.58 6.67
N LEU A 209 10.68 -13.38 6.43
CA LEU A 209 10.87 -12.23 7.31
C LEU A 209 10.32 -12.52 8.71
N TYR A 210 9.14 -13.13 8.81
CA TYR A 210 8.56 -13.52 10.10
C TYR A 210 9.37 -14.62 10.81
N ARG A 211 9.83 -15.63 10.07
CA ARG A 211 10.66 -16.72 10.60
C ARG A 211 11.98 -16.18 11.16
N ILE A 212 12.68 -15.33 10.42
CA ILE A 212 13.92 -14.70 10.87
C ILE A 212 13.67 -13.91 12.16
N ALA A 213 12.63 -13.08 12.16
CA ALA A 213 12.34 -12.19 13.27
C ALA A 213 12.00 -12.94 14.58
N LYS A 214 11.26 -14.04 14.49
CA LYS A 214 10.74 -14.75 15.67
C LYS A 214 11.60 -15.93 16.09
N GLU A 215 12.06 -16.74 15.14
CA GLU A 215 12.65 -18.05 15.42
C GLU A 215 14.18 -18.03 15.37
N GLU A 216 14.77 -17.33 14.39
CA GLU A 216 16.22 -17.46 14.12
C GLU A 216 17.05 -16.41 14.85
N ALA A 217 16.53 -15.19 14.96
CA ALA A 217 17.18 -14.08 15.66
C ALA A 217 16.53 -13.72 17.00
N GLY A 218 15.27 -14.10 17.23
CA GLY A 218 14.57 -13.82 18.49
C GLY A 218 14.30 -12.33 18.78
N LEU A 219 14.34 -11.46 17.77
CA LEU A 219 14.15 -10.00 17.92
C LEU A 219 12.68 -9.59 18.07
N GLY A 220 11.77 -10.43 17.58
CA GLY A 220 10.38 -10.08 17.36
C GLY A 220 10.17 -9.28 16.07
N SER A 221 9.00 -9.48 15.44
CA SER A 221 8.70 -8.93 14.11
C SER A 221 8.78 -7.41 14.04
N ARG A 222 8.31 -6.72 15.09
CA ARG A 222 8.31 -5.26 15.13
C ARG A 222 9.74 -4.71 15.03
N ARG A 223 10.65 -5.16 15.90
CA ARG A 223 12.02 -4.65 15.94
C ARG A 223 12.78 -4.96 14.66
N PHE A 224 12.61 -6.18 14.14
CA PHE A 224 13.25 -6.58 12.89
C PHE A 224 12.77 -5.74 11.69
N PHE A 225 11.48 -5.45 11.60
CA PHE A 225 10.95 -4.67 10.48
C PHE A 225 11.34 -3.18 10.62
N GLU A 226 11.27 -2.63 11.84
CA GLU A 226 11.77 -1.28 12.14
C GLU A 226 13.23 -1.13 11.71
N LEU A 227 14.07 -2.12 12.01
CA LEU A 227 15.48 -2.13 11.63
C LEU A 227 15.69 -2.05 10.11
N ILE A 228 14.94 -2.84 9.33
CA ILE A 228 15.06 -2.83 7.87
C ILE A 228 14.59 -1.49 7.28
N TYR A 229 13.51 -0.90 7.81
CA TYR A 229 13.11 0.46 7.38
C TYR A 229 14.15 1.52 7.76
N GLN A 230 14.80 1.41 8.93
CA GLN A 230 15.84 2.36 9.32
C GLN A 230 17.05 2.29 8.38
N ILE A 231 17.42 1.08 7.93
CA ILE A 231 18.50 0.86 6.97
C ILE A 231 18.14 1.43 5.59
N LEU A 232 16.92 1.20 5.12
CA LEU A 232 16.52 1.52 3.75
C LEU A 232 16.06 2.96 3.56
N ILE A 233 15.27 3.48 4.50
CA ILE A 233 14.57 4.77 4.37
C ILE A 233 14.72 5.68 5.60
N GLY A 234 15.52 5.30 6.59
CA GLY A 234 15.78 6.11 7.78
C GLY A 234 14.59 6.31 8.72
N ARG A 235 13.54 5.49 8.57
CA ARG A 235 12.29 5.58 9.34
C ARG A 235 12.02 4.28 10.08
N LYS A 236 11.19 4.35 11.13
CA LYS A 236 10.76 3.15 11.88
C LYS A 236 9.62 2.39 11.20
N GLN A 237 8.91 3.01 10.26
CA GLN A 237 7.74 2.44 9.61
C GLN A 237 7.75 2.79 8.12
N GLY A 238 7.09 1.95 7.33
CA GLY A 238 7.01 2.11 5.88
C GLY A 238 5.90 1.22 5.29
N PRO A 239 5.86 1.13 3.94
CA PRO A 239 4.94 0.23 3.23
C PRO A 239 5.21 -1.22 3.59
N ARG A 240 4.26 -2.14 3.32
CA ARG A 240 4.42 -3.58 3.60
C ARG A 240 5.79 -4.09 3.17
N LEU A 241 6.58 -4.58 4.13
CA LEU A 241 8.02 -4.77 3.96
C LEU A 241 8.38 -5.74 2.82
N ALA A 242 7.70 -6.89 2.75
CA ALA A 242 7.95 -7.88 1.71
C ALA A 242 7.73 -7.29 0.30
N SER A 243 6.60 -6.61 0.08
CA SER A 243 6.34 -5.88 -1.16
C SER A 243 7.43 -4.84 -1.43
N PHE A 244 7.73 -4.01 -0.43
CA PHE A 244 8.65 -2.88 -0.58
C PHE A 244 10.06 -3.33 -0.99
N ILE A 245 10.64 -4.30 -0.30
CA ILE A 245 12.02 -4.71 -0.59
C ILE A 245 12.15 -5.47 -1.91
N LEU A 246 11.07 -6.12 -2.37
CA LEU A 246 11.04 -6.73 -3.71
C LEU A 246 11.06 -5.68 -4.82
N LEU A 247 10.62 -4.45 -4.57
CA LEU A 247 10.67 -3.34 -5.52
C LEU A 247 12.04 -2.68 -5.64
N ILE A 248 12.92 -2.90 -4.65
CA ILE A 248 14.28 -2.38 -4.66
C ILE A 248 15.16 -3.32 -5.49
N ASP A 249 16.18 -2.78 -6.16
CA ASP A 249 17.22 -3.59 -6.78
C ASP A 249 17.82 -4.57 -5.75
N ARG A 250 17.87 -5.84 -6.13
CA ARG A 250 18.28 -6.93 -5.24
C ARG A 250 19.74 -6.80 -4.80
N GLY A 251 20.61 -6.36 -5.72
CA GLY A 251 22.02 -6.13 -5.42
C GLY A 251 22.21 -5.00 -4.40
N LEU A 252 21.55 -3.87 -4.64
CA LEU A 252 21.53 -2.73 -3.73
C LEU A 252 20.99 -3.11 -2.35
N LEU A 253 19.88 -3.85 -2.27
CA LEU A 253 19.30 -4.30 -1.02
C LEU A 253 20.30 -5.15 -0.21
N ILE A 254 20.90 -6.16 -0.83
CA ILE A 254 21.89 -7.02 -0.17
C ILE A 254 23.11 -6.22 0.27
N GLN A 255 23.58 -5.28 -0.57
CA GLN A 255 24.68 -4.38 -0.23
C GLN A 255 24.35 -3.56 1.02
N ARG A 256 23.16 -2.95 1.12
CA ARG A 256 22.77 -2.15 2.28
C ARG A 256 22.62 -2.96 3.55
N LEU A 257 22.08 -4.18 3.45
CA LEU A 257 22.02 -5.09 4.59
C LEU A 257 23.44 -5.43 5.08
N ARG A 258 24.35 -5.75 4.16
CA ARG A 258 25.77 -6.03 4.46
C ARG A 258 26.48 -4.85 5.12
N GLU A 259 26.33 -3.67 4.55
CA GLU A 259 26.89 -2.42 5.07
C GLU A 259 26.46 -2.12 6.51
N ALA A 260 25.26 -2.56 6.91
CA ALA A 260 24.74 -2.34 8.25
C ALA A 260 25.42 -3.24 9.31
N TYR A 261 25.70 -4.51 8.99
CA TYR A 261 26.21 -5.48 9.97
C TYR A 261 27.71 -5.78 9.90
N GLN A 262 28.39 -5.32 8.85
CA GLN A 262 29.84 -5.30 8.78
C GLN A 262 30.43 -4.30 9.78
#